data_AF-A0A7C6U9Y1-F1
#
_entry.id   AF-A0A7C6U9Y1-F1
#
_cell.length_a   1.000
_cell.length_b   1.000
_cell.length_c   1.000
_cell.angle_alpha   90.00
_cell.angle_beta   90.00
_cell.angle_gamma   90.00
#
_symmetry.space_group_name_H-M   'P 1'
#
loop_
_entity.id
_entity.type
_entity.pdbx_description
1 polymer ?
#
loop_
_entity_poly.entity_id
_entity_poly.type
_entity_poly.pdbx_seq_one_letter_code
_entity_poly.pdbx_strand_id
1 'polypeptide(L)' 'MTTTDTTADLAVDPDLQQMMDDVVARFSGPDVPPDPDAVWATLTEVGLARLTAPEDAGGSGAGWAEAAGLLRT' A
#
# COMPACT_ATOMS: atom_id res chain seq x y z
N MET A 1 29.91 8.94 19.52
CA MET A 1 28.51 8.80 19.11
C MET A 1 28.56 8.29 17.68
N THR A 2 28.53 6.97 17.49
CA THR A 2 28.57 6.38 16.14
C THR A 2 27.17 6.48 15.57
N THR A 3 26.95 7.43 14.68
CA THR A 3 25.67 7.56 13.96
C THR A 3 25.63 6.43 12.95
N THR A 4 25.01 5.31 13.31
CA THR A 4 24.64 4.29 12.33
C THR A 4 23.60 4.96 11.43
N ASP A 5 24.00 5.26 10.20
CA ASP A 5 23.07 5.64 9.14
C ASP A 5 22.24 4.38 8.82
N THR A 6 21.21 4.14 9.61
CA THR A 6 20.25 3.07 9.38
C THR A 6 19.35 3.57 8.28
N THR A 7 19.75 3.36 7.02
CA THR A 7 18.83 3.41 5.89
C THR A 7 17.62 2.56 6.28
N ALA A 8 16.43 3.17 6.39
CA ALA A 8 15.22 2.41 6.67
C ALA A 8 15.08 1.35 5.58
N ASP A 9 14.96 0.09 5.99
CA ASP A 9 14.71 -1.01 5.05
C ASP A 9 13.29 -0.83 4.50
N LEU A 10 13.20 -0.42 3.23
CA LEU A 10 11.94 -0.17 2.52
C LEU A 10 11.48 -1.41 1.74
N ALA A 11 11.99 -2.60 2.09
CA ALA A 11 11.48 -3.84 1.53
C ALA A 11 9.97 -3.96 1.82
N VAL A 12 9.22 -4.34 0.78
CA VAL A 12 7.78 -4.56 0.84
C VAL A 12 7.53 -6.05 0.74
N ASP A 13 6.62 -6.57 1.56
CA ASP A 13 6.12 -7.92 1.42
C ASP A 13 5.57 -8.12 0.00
N PRO A 14 6.02 -9.16 -0.74
CA PRO A 14 5.60 -9.39 -2.11
C PRO A 14 4.08 -9.56 -2.25
N ASP A 15 3.38 -10.10 -1.25
CA ASP A 15 1.94 -10.29 -1.28
C ASP A 15 1.23 -8.92 -1.16
N LEU A 16 1.76 -8.03 -0.32
CA LEU A 16 1.25 -6.66 -0.19
C LEU A 16 1.49 -5.85 -1.47
N GLN A 17 2.67 -5.98 -2.10
CA GLN A 17 2.96 -5.34 -3.38
C GLN A 17 2.01 -5.84 -4.48
N GLN A 18 1.81 -7.15 -4.58
CA GLN A 18 0.90 -7.74 -5.56
C GLN A 18 -0.53 -7.25 -5.39
N MET A 19 -1.01 -7.13 -4.15
CA MET A 19 -2.33 -6.59 -3.86
C MET A 19 -2.48 -5.13 -4.31
N MET A 20 -1.46 -4.29 -4.09
CA MET A 20 -1.44 -2.91 -4.58
C MET A 20 -1.47 -2.87 -6.12
N ASP A 21 -0.65 -3.68 -6.78
CA ASP A 21 -0.59 -3.77 -8.23
C ASP A 21 -1.95 -4.17 -8.83
N ASP A 22 -2.63 -5.15 -8.22
CA ASP A 22 -3.95 -5.62 -8.66
C ASP A 22 -5.03 -4.53 -8.52
N VAL A 23 -5.04 -3.80 -7.40
CA VAL A 23 -5.97 -2.67 -7.20
C VAL A 23 -5.70 -1.56 -8.20
N VAL A 24 -4.44 -1.18 -8.41
CA VAL A 24 -4.07 -0.14 -9.37
C VAL A 24 -4.43 -0.58 -10.79
N ALA A 25 -4.10 -1.81 -11.20
CA ALA A 25 -4.42 -2.34 -12.53
C ALA A 25 -5.93 -2.35 -12.83
N ARG A 26 -6.77 -2.52 -11.80
CA ARG A 26 -8.22 -2.48 -11.93
C ARG A 26 -8.78 -1.10 -12.26
N PHE A 27 -8.15 -0.04 -11.76
CA PHE A 27 -8.68 1.33 -11.82
C PHE A 27 -7.83 2.30 -12.66
N SER A 28 -6.71 1.85 -13.19
CA SER A 28 -5.82 2.65 -14.04
C SER A 28 -5.75 2.11 -15.46
N GLY A 29 -5.36 2.98 -16.39
CA GLY A 29 -5.27 2.66 -17.81
C GLY A 29 -5.56 3.89 -18.68
N PRO A 30 -5.13 3.90 -19.94
CA PRO A 30 -5.29 5.05 -20.83
C PRO A 30 -6.76 5.44 -21.06
N ASP A 31 -7.67 4.47 -21.00
CA ASP A 31 -9.09 4.63 -21.30
C ASP A 31 -10.00 4.40 -20.07
N VAL A 32 -9.40 4.31 -18.87
CA VAL A 32 -10.14 4.07 -17.63
C VAL A 32 -10.29 5.39 -16.88
N PRO A 33 -11.48 6.01 -16.85
CA PRO A 33 -11.79 7.03 -15.87
C PRO A 33 -12.13 6.34 -14.55
N PRO A 34 -11.23 6.33 -13.53
CA PRO A 34 -11.54 5.69 -12.26
C PRO A 34 -12.70 6.41 -11.58
N ASP A 35 -13.71 5.65 -11.17
CA ASP A 35 -14.73 6.12 -10.22
C ASP A 35 -14.08 6.23 -8.83
N PRO A 36 -13.93 7.45 -8.27
CA PRO A 36 -13.27 7.63 -6.98
C PRO A 36 -13.92 6.84 -5.85
N ASP A 37 -15.25 6.73 -5.84
CA ASP A 37 -15.97 6.03 -4.77
C ASP A 37 -15.70 4.52 -4.84
N ALA A 38 -15.66 3.96 -6.05
CA ALA A 38 -15.31 2.56 -6.27
C ALA A 38 -13.84 2.26 -5.89
N VAL A 39 -12.91 3.17 -6.21
CA VAL A 39 -11.50 3.06 -5.82
C VAL A 39 -11.37 3.02 -4.30
N TRP A 40 -11.99 3.98 -3.59
CA TRP A 40 -11.91 4.04 -2.13
C TRP A 40 -12.60 2.86 -1.44
N ALA A 41 -13.71 2.37 -2.00
CA ALA A 41 -14.37 1.17 -1.52
C ALA A 41 -13.42 -0.05 -1.59
N THR A 42 -12.77 -0.28 -2.74
CA THR A 42 -11.84 -1.39 -2.90
C THR A 42 -10.61 -1.24 -2.00
N LEU A 43 -10.00 -0.06 -1.92
CA LEU A 43 -8.87 0.18 -1.01
C LEU A 43 -9.24 -0.10 0.46
N THR A 44 -10.47 0.21 0.86
CA THR A 44 -10.95 -0.08 2.22
C THR A 44 -11.20 -1.57 2.43
N GLU A 45 -11.78 -2.24 1.43
CA GLU A 45 -12.06 -3.68 1.46
C GLU A 45 -10.78 -4.51 1.65
N VAL A 46 -9.69 -4.12 0.99
CA VAL A 46 -8.40 -4.83 1.05
C VAL A 46 -7.44 -4.27 2.12
N GLY A 47 -7.90 -3.34 2.98
CA GLY A 47 -7.09 -2.77 4.06
C GLY A 47 -6.04 -1.72 3.65
N LEU A 48 -5.85 -1.48 2.35
CA LEU A 48 -4.91 -0.48 1.80
C LEU A 48 -5.29 0.97 2.11
N ALA A 49 -6.55 1.25 2.46
CA ALA A 49 -6.95 2.57 2.96
C ALA A 49 -6.32 2.91 4.33
N ARG A 50 -5.82 1.90 5.06
CA ARG A 50 -5.16 2.05 6.37
C ARG A 50 -3.91 1.16 6.45
N LEU A 51 -2.93 1.41 5.59
CA LEU A 51 -1.70 0.62 5.45
C LEU A 51 -1.03 0.23 6.78
N THR A 52 -0.93 1.16 7.73
CA THR A 52 -0.20 0.93 8.99
C THR A 52 -1.07 0.51 10.17
N ALA A 53 -2.38 0.35 9.95
CA ALA A 53 -3.26 -0.17 10.97
C ALA A 53 -3.21 -1.70 11.02
N PRO A 54 -3.43 -2.31 12.20
CA PRO A 54 -3.60 -3.75 12.33
C PRO A 54 -4.72 -4.31 11.45
N GLU A 55 -4.57 -5.57 11.01
CA GLU A 55 -5.56 -6.26 10.18
C GLU A 55 -6.91 -6.44 10.89
N ASP A 56 -6.90 -6.68 12.21
CA ASP A 56 -8.11 -6.80 13.03
C ASP A 56 -8.88 -5.47 13.19
N ALA A 57 -8.23 -4.34 12.88
CA ALA A 57 -8.83 -3.02 12.77
C ALA A 57 -9.13 -2.61 11.31
N GLY A 58 -8.98 -3.53 10.35
CA GLY A 58 -9.21 -3.30 8.92
C GLY A 58 -8.09 -2.52 8.22
N GLY A 59 -6.86 -2.59 8.71
CA GLY A 59 -5.67 -2.17 7.97
C GLY A 59 -4.97 -3.33 7.28
N SER A 60 -3.84 -3.06 6.63
CA SER A 60 -3.05 -4.10 5.96
C SER A 60 -1.94 -4.69 6.85
N GLY A 61 -1.78 -4.21 8.10
CA GLY A 61 -0.72 -4.65 9.00
C GLY A 61 0.70 -4.20 8.62
N ALA A 62 0.86 -3.38 7.59
CA ALA A 62 2.16 -2.98 7.06
C ALA A 62 2.91 -2.04 8.02
N GLY A 63 4.24 -2.11 7.99
CA GLY A 63 5.07 -1.13 8.68
C GLY A 63 5.11 0.23 7.97
N TRP A 64 5.54 1.29 8.66
CA TRP A 64 5.75 2.61 8.03
C TRP A 64 6.79 2.59 6.90
N ALA A 65 7.86 1.81 7.05
CA ALA A 65 8.92 1.71 6.04
C ALA A 65 8.42 0.98 4.78
N GLU A 66 7.69 -0.11 4.97
CA GLU A 66 7.03 -0.86 3.91
C GLU A 66 5.95 -0.03 3.19
N ALA A 67 5.11 0.70 3.93
CA ALA A 67 4.14 1.63 3.35
C ALA A 67 4.83 2.74 2.52
N ALA A 68 5.98 3.23 2.96
CA ALA A 68 6.78 4.17 2.18
C ALA A 68 7.42 3.51 0.94
N GLY A 69 7.77 2.22 1.02
CA GLY A 69 8.21 1.41 -0.11
C GLY A 69 7.18 1.33 -1.23
N LEU A 70 5.90 1.10 -0.90
CA LEU A 70 4.79 1.07 -1.85
C LEU A 70 4.60 2.37 -2.63
N LEU A 71 4.90 3.53 -2.03
CA LEU A 71 4.73 4.83 -2.69
C LEU A 71 5.86 5.19 -3.67
N ARG A 72 6.90 4.35 -3.75
CA ARG A 72 8.05 4.56 -4.63
C ARG A 72 7.86 4.01 -6.03
N THR A 73 6.98 3.01 -6.17
CA THR A 73 6.74 2.26 -7.41
C THR A 73 5.82 3.02 -8.34
#